data_AF-A0A8S2G8P6-F1
#
_entry.id   AF-A0A8S2G8P6-F1
#
_cell.length_a   1.000
_cell.length_b   1.000
_cell.length_c   1.000
_cell.angle_alpha   90.00
_cell.angle_beta   90.00
_cell.angle_gamma   90.00
#
_symmetry.space_group_name_H-M   'P 1'
#
loop_
_entity.id
_entity.type
_entity.pdbx_description
1 polymer ?
#
loop_
_entity_poly.entity_id
_entity_poly.type
_entity_poly.pdbx_seq_one_letter_code
_entity_poly.pdbx_strand_id
1 'polypeptide(L)'
;IFVVPNKCPFESTCECVSSTITCNGNYGQIPIISLNFSLFDEYIFENYDLLPSHAFDHINFPSNQNILIQLINVFKIENSVFSSNLIIPINSTLTVDISHPNPNNSNIIIQENAFNNIILEKLRFHKIKMFNGRREFDTKCFGQNLQINEIIFQQSNLEGFTSTSNVYYSLQTTNILSLIIEDCPLPNLKSTNLPIFMNTLNKLHIKSTNLIHIAP
;
A
#
# COMPACT_ATOMS: atom_id res chain seq x y z
N ILE A 1 15.30 -11.66 -29.95
CA ILE A 1 14.45 -10.98 -28.96
C ILE A 1 13.02 -11.13 -29.46
N PHE A 2 12.17 -11.91 -28.80
CA PHE A 2 10.75 -11.94 -29.11
C PHE A 2 10.16 -10.63 -28.59
N VAL A 3 9.83 -9.71 -29.49
CA VAL A 3 9.03 -8.53 -29.17
C VAL A 3 7.61 -9.04 -28.97
N VAL A 4 7.24 -9.33 -27.71
CA VAL A 4 5.84 -9.55 -27.37
C VAL A 4 5.13 -8.23 -27.67
N PRO A 5 4.15 -8.19 -28.59
CA PRO A 5 3.46 -6.95 -28.88
C PRO A 5 2.82 -6.43 -27.58
N ASN A 6 3.04 -5.15 -27.25
CA ASN A 6 2.34 -4.39 -26.20
C ASN A 6 0.84 -4.31 -26.53
N LYS A 7 0.13 -5.43 -26.44
CA LYS A 7 -1.33 -5.45 -26.42
C LYS A 7 -1.75 -5.27 -24.99
N CYS A 8 -2.69 -4.36 -24.77
CA CYS A 8 -3.21 -4.14 -23.44
C CYS A 8 -3.88 -5.43 -22.96
N PRO A 9 -3.52 -5.97 -21.77
CA PRO A 9 -4.19 -7.14 -21.25
C PRO A 9 -5.66 -6.79 -20.99
N PHE A 10 -6.59 -7.58 -21.54
CA PHE A 10 -8.04 -7.37 -21.41
C PHE A 10 -8.49 -5.95 -21.82
N GLU A 11 -8.36 -5.60 -23.11
CA GLU A 11 -8.74 -4.27 -23.68
C GLU A 11 -10.16 -3.78 -23.33
N SER A 12 -11.08 -4.67 -22.92
CA SER A 12 -12.42 -4.29 -22.47
C SER A 12 -12.47 -3.72 -21.04
N THR A 13 -11.40 -3.88 -20.26
CA THR A 13 -11.34 -3.58 -18.82
C THR A 13 -10.08 -2.86 -18.38
N CYS A 14 -9.01 -2.96 -19.17
CA CYS A 14 -7.79 -2.19 -18.97
C CYS A 14 -7.44 -1.37 -20.22
N GLU A 15 -6.98 -0.15 -19.98
CA GLU A 15 -6.52 0.80 -20.98
C GLU A 15 -5.02 1.04 -20.81
N CYS A 16 -4.30 1.07 -21.93
CA CYS A 16 -2.85 1.28 -21.94
C CYS A 16 -2.55 2.60 -22.66
N VAL A 17 -2.03 3.57 -21.92
CA VAL A 17 -1.69 4.89 -22.44
C VAL A 17 -0.24 5.19 -22.08
N SER A 18 0.63 5.31 -23.09
CA SER A 18 2.06 5.54 -22.89
C SER A 18 2.72 4.45 -22.02
N SER A 19 3.21 4.80 -20.83
CA SER A 19 3.86 3.91 -19.85
C SER A 19 2.96 3.59 -18.65
N THR A 20 1.66 3.86 -18.78
CA THR A 20 0.65 3.60 -17.75
C THR A 20 -0.35 2.57 -18.24
N ILE A 21 -0.68 1.62 -17.37
CA ILE A 21 -1.86 0.76 -17.54
C ILE A 21 -2.89 1.08 -16.45
N THR A 22 -4.15 1.24 -16.85
CA THR A 22 -5.28 1.45 -15.94
C THR A 22 -6.27 0.32 -16.10
N CYS A 23 -6.59 -0.38 -15.02
CA CYS A 23 -7.55 -1.47 -14.97
C CYS A 23 -8.73 -1.10 -14.05
N ASN A 24 -9.97 -1.25 -14.54
CA ASN A 24 -11.17 -0.92 -13.79
C ASN A 24 -11.98 -2.17 -13.40
N GLY A 25 -12.14 -2.41 -12.10
CA GLY A 25 -12.80 -3.58 -11.53
C GLY A 25 -14.32 -3.64 -11.75
N ASN A 26 -14.96 -2.55 -12.18
CA ASN A 26 -16.42 -2.47 -12.42
C ASN A 26 -16.92 -3.36 -13.58
N TYR A 27 -16.02 -3.95 -14.37
CA TYR A 27 -16.34 -4.83 -15.51
C TYR A 27 -16.31 -6.33 -15.18
N GLY A 28 -16.83 -6.71 -14.01
CA GLY A 28 -16.77 -8.08 -13.49
C GLY A 28 -15.37 -8.40 -12.99
N GLN A 29 -15.22 -8.49 -11.66
CA GLN A 29 -13.95 -8.62 -10.93
C GLN A 29 -12.93 -9.54 -11.65
N ILE A 30 -12.03 -8.94 -12.44
CA ILE A 30 -10.97 -9.69 -13.11
C ILE A 30 -9.94 -10.06 -12.04
N PRO A 31 -9.60 -11.36 -11.92
CA PRO A 31 -8.51 -11.77 -11.06
C PRO A 31 -7.20 -11.15 -11.57
N ILE A 32 -6.57 -10.31 -10.76
CA ILE A 32 -5.31 -9.63 -11.12
C ILE A 32 -4.20 -10.65 -11.43
N ILE A 33 -4.28 -11.86 -10.83
CA ILE A 33 -3.45 -13.04 -11.13
C ILE A 33 -3.40 -13.45 -12.61
N SER A 34 -4.33 -13.00 -13.46
CA SER A 34 -4.35 -13.34 -14.90
C SER A 34 -3.74 -12.28 -15.80
N LEU A 35 -3.24 -11.17 -15.24
CA LEU A 35 -2.72 -10.04 -16.00
C LEU A 35 -1.21 -10.22 -16.24
N ASN A 36 -0.84 -10.73 -17.42
CA ASN A 36 0.55 -10.74 -17.86
C ASN A 36 0.84 -9.40 -18.56
N PHE A 37 1.32 -8.43 -17.78
CA PHE A 37 1.53 -7.07 -18.27
C PHE A 37 2.79 -6.95 -19.13
N SER A 38 2.75 -5.97 -20.04
CA SER A 38 3.97 -5.38 -20.61
C SER A 38 4.72 -4.52 -19.57
N LEU A 39 5.95 -4.11 -19.88
CA LEU A 39 6.80 -3.32 -18.98
C LEU A 39 6.27 -1.88 -18.90
N PHE A 40 5.42 -1.58 -17.93
CA PHE A 40 4.87 -0.24 -17.67
C PHE A 40 5.52 0.33 -16.40
N ASP A 41 5.62 1.65 -16.31
CA ASP A 41 6.16 2.32 -15.12
C ASP A 41 5.05 2.50 -14.07
N GLU A 42 3.80 2.61 -14.51
CA GLU A 42 2.64 2.87 -13.67
C GLU A 42 1.50 1.89 -13.92
N TYR A 43 0.96 1.32 -12.84
CA TYR A 43 -0.14 0.38 -12.83
C TYR A 43 -1.24 0.93 -11.94
N ILE A 44 -2.38 1.29 -12.51
CA ILE A 44 -3.53 1.85 -11.80
C ILE A 44 -4.64 0.80 -11.76
N PHE A 45 -5.08 0.45 -10.55
CA PHE A 45 -6.19 -0.47 -10.31
C PHE A 45 -7.32 0.28 -9.62
N GLU A 46 -8.44 0.47 -10.30
CA GLU A 46 -9.55 1.27 -9.83
C GLU A 46 -10.81 0.44 -9.53
N ASN A 47 -11.51 0.78 -8.45
CA ASN A 47 -12.85 0.27 -8.12
C ASN A 47 -12.90 -1.26 -7.95
N TYR A 48 -11.96 -1.80 -7.20
CA TYR A 48 -11.96 -3.22 -6.82
C TYR A 48 -12.58 -3.39 -5.43
N ASP A 49 -13.61 -4.23 -5.32
CA ASP A 49 -14.13 -4.66 -4.01
C ASP A 49 -13.07 -5.41 -3.21
N LEU A 50 -12.22 -6.16 -3.92
CA LEU A 50 -11.28 -7.12 -3.35
C LEU A 50 -10.04 -7.26 -4.25
N LEU A 51 -8.85 -7.09 -3.67
CA LEU A 51 -7.59 -7.61 -4.20
C LEU A 51 -7.34 -8.97 -3.56
N PRO A 52 -7.38 -10.07 -4.34
CA PRO A 52 -7.14 -11.40 -3.81
C PRO A 52 -5.66 -11.59 -3.42
N SER A 53 -5.38 -12.56 -2.56
CA SER A 53 -4.02 -12.98 -2.26
C SER A 53 -3.26 -13.24 -3.55
N HIS A 54 -1.97 -12.88 -3.59
CA HIS A 54 -1.10 -13.08 -4.75
C HIS A 54 -1.50 -12.30 -6.01
N ALA A 55 -2.35 -11.27 -5.89
CA ALA A 55 -2.82 -10.46 -7.01
C ALA A 55 -1.71 -10.02 -7.97
N PHE A 56 -0.53 -9.69 -7.46
CA PHE A 56 0.56 -9.11 -8.24
C PHE A 56 1.70 -10.09 -8.60
N ASP A 57 1.62 -11.36 -8.18
CA ASP A 57 2.71 -12.35 -8.32
C ASP A 57 3.14 -12.61 -9.78
N HIS A 58 2.27 -12.31 -10.76
CA HIS A 58 2.52 -12.55 -12.19
C HIS A 58 2.76 -11.27 -12.99
N ILE A 59 2.95 -10.13 -12.32
CA ILE A 59 3.29 -8.87 -12.98
C ILE A 59 4.79 -8.83 -13.27
N ASN A 60 5.15 -8.62 -14.54
CA ASN A 60 6.51 -8.32 -14.94
C ASN A 60 6.75 -6.81 -14.90
N PHE A 61 7.73 -6.37 -14.12
CA PHE A 61 8.10 -4.97 -14.02
C PHE A 61 9.32 -4.61 -14.86
N PRO A 62 9.42 -3.36 -15.35
CA PRO A 62 10.62 -2.86 -15.99
C PRO A 62 11.83 -2.83 -15.04
N SER A 63 13.02 -3.08 -15.57
CA SER A 63 14.29 -2.96 -14.84
C SER A 63 14.81 -1.52 -14.83
N ASN A 64 15.46 -1.12 -13.73
CA ASN A 64 16.02 0.22 -13.51
C ASN A 64 14.97 1.34 -13.58
N GLN A 65 13.76 1.09 -13.08
CA GLN A 65 12.66 2.05 -13.08
C GLN A 65 12.10 2.31 -11.67
N ASN A 66 11.38 3.42 -11.55
CA ASN A 66 10.53 3.69 -10.42
C ASN A 66 9.12 3.19 -10.74
N ILE A 67 8.76 2.03 -10.20
CA ILE A 67 7.50 1.37 -10.45
C ILE A 67 6.45 1.95 -9.49
N LEU A 68 5.30 2.33 -10.01
CA LEU A 68 4.16 2.80 -9.23
C LEU A 68 2.97 1.86 -9.40
N ILE A 69 2.46 1.33 -8.29
CA ILE A 69 1.15 0.69 -8.23
C ILE A 69 0.19 1.62 -7.50
N GLN A 70 -0.82 2.14 -8.19
CA GLN A 70 -1.90 2.91 -7.61
C GLN A 70 -3.15 2.03 -7.43
N LEU A 71 -3.68 2.02 -6.21
CA LEU A 71 -4.89 1.31 -5.80
C LEU A 71 -5.94 2.36 -5.45
N ILE A 72 -6.88 2.61 -6.36
CA ILE A 72 -7.89 3.67 -6.24
C ILE A 72 -9.25 3.05 -5.95
N ASN A 73 -9.90 3.49 -4.86
CA ASN A 73 -11.19 2.94 -4.42
C ASN A 73 -11.18 1.41 -4.25
N VAL A 74 -10.09 0.87 -3.70
CA VAL A 74 -9.96 -0.55 -3.36
C VAL A 74 -10.48 -0.81 -1.95
N PHE A 75 -11.51 -1.65 -1.78
CA PHE A 75 -12.18 -1.82 -0.49
C PHE A 75 -11.56 -2.89 0.41
N LYS A 76 -11.01 -3.96 -0.16
CA LYS A 76 -10.36 -5.03 0.60
C LYS A 76 -9.04 -5.46 -0.03
N ILE A 77 -8.01 -5.61 0.79
CA ILE A 77 -6.70 -6.17 0.46
C ILE A 77 -6.52 -7.43 1.31
N GLU A 78 -6.45 -8.60 0.67
CA GLU A 78 -6.23 -9.87 1.36
C GLU A 78 -4.79 -10.07 1.82
N ASN A 79 -4.55 -11.14 2.57
CA ASN A 79 -3.22 -11.57 2.95
C ASN A 79 -2.36 -11.84 1.71
N SER A 80 -1.06 -11.54 1.80
CA SER A 80 -0.07 -11.82 0.75
C SER A 80 -0.42 -11.24 -0.64
N VAL A 81 -1.18 -10.15 -0.72
CA VAL A 81 -1.39 -9.42 -1.99
C VAL A 81 -0.04 -8.94 -2.54
N PHE A 82 0.83 -8.43 -1.67
CA PHE A 82 2.21 -8.10 -1.95
C PHE A 82 3.11 -9.12 -1.26
N SER A 83 3.60 -10.09 -2.04
CA SER A 83 4.36 -11.25 -1.54
C SER A 83 5.77 -11.31 -2.13
N SER A 84 6.61 -12.25 -1.66
CA SER A 84 7.94 -12.54 -2.23
C SER A 84 7.90 -13.03 -3.69
N ASN A 85 6.75 -13.48 -4.17
CA ASN A 85 6.59 -13.87 -5.56
C ASN A 85 6.48 -12.65 -6.49
N LEU A 86 6.29 -11.45 -5.93
CA LEU A 86 6.43 -10.21 -6.66
C LEU A 86 7.90 -9.95 -6.98
N ILE A 87 8.30 -10.23 -8.22
CA ILE A 87 9.69 -10.06 -8.65
C ILE A 87 9.92 -8.60 -9.04
N ILE A 88 10.43 -7.81 -8.10
CA ILE A 88 10.93 -6.45 -8.38
C ILE A 88 12.34 -6.58 -8.97
N PRO A 89 12.59 -6.14 -10.21
CA PRO A 89 13.92 -6.27 -10.82
C PRO A 89 14.98 -5.50 -10.04
N ILE A 90 16.20 -6.02 -10.04
CA ILE A 90 17.37 -5.40 -9.40
C ILE A 90 17.51 -3.94 -9.88
N ASN A 91 17.80 -3.03 -8.93
CA ASN A 91 17.88 -1.57 -9.11
C ASN A 91 16.58 -0.85 -9.49
N SER A 92 15.44 -1.51 -9.40
CA SER A 92 14.13 -0.87 -9.52
C SER A 92 13.59 -0.60 -8.13
N THR A 93 12.74 0.41 -8.02
CA THR A 93 12.02 0.71 -6.79
C THR A 93 10.54 0.47 -6.98
N LEU A 94 9.83 0.10 -5.91
CA LEU A 94 8.38 -0.07 -5.93
C LEU A 94 7.73 0.90 -4.95
N THR A 95 6.84 1.73 -5.48
CA THR A 95 5.91 2.56 -4.71
C THR A 95 4.51 1.99 -4.83
N VAL A 96 3.82 1.87 -3.70
CA VAL A 96 2.41 1.51 -3.62
C VAL A 96 1.64 2.70 -3.05
N ASP A 97 0.64 3.16 -3.78
CA ASP A 97 -0.24 4.24 -3.37
C ASP A 97 -1.68 3.75 -3.26
N ILE A 98 -2.25 3.84 -2.07
CA ILE A 98 -3.61 3.42 -1.79
C ILE A 98 -4.44 4.66 -1.51
N SER A 99 -5.38 4.95 -2.41
CA SER A 99 -6.17 6.17 -2.34
C SER A 99 -7.67 5.92 -2.47
N HIS A 100 -8.45 6.63 -1.67
CA HIS A 100 -9.91 6.69 -1.81
C HIS A 100 -10.33 8.15 -2.01
N PRO A 101 -10.21 8.69 -3.23
CA PRO A 101 -10.47 10.10 -3.50
C PRO A 101 -11.92 10.53 -3.22
N ASN A 102 -12.88 9.59 -3.15
CA ASN A 102 -14.26 9.85 -2.77
C ASN A 102 -14.50 9.59 -1.26
N PRO A 103 -14.63 10.64 -0.42
CA PRO A 103 -14.58 10.52 1.03
C PRO A 103 -15.87 9.96 1.67
N ASN A 104 -16.93 9.77 0.90
CA ASN A 104 -18.24 9.43 1.46
C ASN A 104 -18.31 8.02 2.07
N ASN A 105 -17.40 7.10 1.69
CA ASN A 105 -17.31 5.74 2.26
C ASN A 105 -15.90 5.13 2.16
N SER A 106 -14.83 5.91 2.45
CA SER A 106 -13.45 5.44 2.31
C SER A 106 -12.95 4.54 3.46
N ASN A 107 -13.65 3.43 3.69
CA ASN A 107 -13.16 2.36 4.54
C ASN A 107 -12.40 1.34 3.69
N ILE A 108 -11.17 1.05 4.09
CA ILE A 108 -10.39 -0.05 3.51
C ILE A 108 -10.18 -1.14 4.56
N ILE A 109 -10.40 -2.39 4.15
CA ILE A 109 -10.09 -3.58 4.94
C ILE A 109 -8.75 -4.12 4.46
N ILE A 110 -7.72 -4.08 5.30
CA ILE A 110 -6.40 -4.61 5.00
C ILE A 110 -6.16 -5.79 5.96
N GLN A 111 -6.10 -6.99 5.40
CA GLN A 111 -5.89 -8.21 6.17
C GLN A 111 -4.47 -8.31 6.71
N GLU A 112 -4.30 -9.18 7.70
CA GLU A 112 -3.00 -9.51 8.27
C GLU A 112 -2.04 -10.04 7.19
N ASN A 113 -0.77 -9.63 7.25
CA ASN A 113 0.28 -10.01 6.29
C ASN A 113 -0.04 -9.68 4.82
N ALA A 114 -0.88 -8.67 4.54
CA ALA A 114 -1.12 -8.18 3.18
C ALA A 114 0.19 -7.79 2.46
N PHE A 115 1.18 -7.27 3.20
CA PHE A 115 2.52 -6.98 2.73
C PHE A 115 3.53 -7.87 3.44
N ASN A 116 4.16 -8.79 2.71
CA ASN A 116 5.02 -9.81 3.29
C ASN A 116 6.19 -10.16 2.37
N ASN A 117 7.41 -10.24 2.91
CA ASN A 117 8.64 -10.55 2.18
C ASN A 117 8.86 -9.68 0.93
N ILE A 118 8.64 -8.38 1.05
CA ILE A 118 8.72 -7.42 -0.06
C ILE A 118 9.54 -6.19 0.35
N ILE A 119 10.20 -5.57 -0.64
CA ILE A 119 10.92 -4.30 -0.46
C ILE A 119 10.14 -3.21 -1.19
N LEU A 120 9.75 -2.17 -0.46
CA LEU A 120 9.06 -1.00 -0.98
C LEU A 120 9.92 0.25 -0.74
N GLU A 121 10.01 1.10 -1.76
CA GLU A 121 10.49 2.46 -1.57
C GLU A 121 9.46 3.25 -0.77
N LYS A 122 8.18 3.12 -1.13
CA LYS A 122 7.12 3.92 -0.52
C LYS A 122 5.80 3.18 -0.45
N LEU A 123 5.13 3.31 0.69
CA LEU A 123 3.74 2.90 0.89
C LEU A 123 2.94 4.11 1.35
N ARG A 124 2.02 4.61 0.52
CA ARG A 124 1.16 5.75 0.84
C ARG A 124 -0.29 5.33 1.05
N PHE A 125 -0.90 5.90 2.07
CA PHE A 125 -2.35 5.88 2.32
C PHE A 125 -2.89 7.31 2.20
N HIS A 126 -3.70 7.57 1.18
CA HIS A 126 -4.23 8.91 0.87
C HIS A 126 -5.77 8.95 0.96
N LYS A 127 -6.31 9.95 1.67
CA LYS A 127 -7.76 10.18 1.81
C LYS A 127 -8.54 8.96 2.37
N ILE A 128 -7.90 8.13 3.17
CA ILE A 128 -8.55 6.99 3.83
C ILE A 128 -9.26 7.47 5.10
N LYS A 129 -10.56 7.19 5.23
CA LYS A 129 -11.37 7.60 6.40
C LYS A 129 -11.31 6.57 7.52
N MET A 130 -11.29 5.28 7.17
CA MET A 130 -11.24 4.17 8.13
C MET A 130 -10.37 3.03 7.61
N PHE A 131 -9.64 2.40 8.52
CA PHE A 131 -8.85 1.19 8.32
C PHE A 131 -9.48 0.07 9.15
N ASN A 132 -9.88 -1.03 8.52
CA ASN A 132 -10.53 -2.17 9.19
C ASN A 132 -11.73 -1.76 10.05
N GLY A 133 -12.52 -0.77 9.60
CA GLY A 133 -13.68 -0.23 10.33
C GLY A 133 -13.32 0.66 11.53
N ARG A 134 -12.04 1.00 11.71
CA ARG A 134 -11.53 1.85 12.81
C ARG A 134 -10.82 3.08 12.23
N ARG A 135 -10.63 4.11 13.05
CA ARG A 135 -9.79 5.27 12.68
C ARG A 135 -8.33 5.09 13.10
N GLU A 136 -7.97 3.87 13.51
CA GLU A 136 -6.62 3.50 13.88
C GLU A 136 -6.05 2.52 12.86
N PHE A 137 -4.79 2.70 12.48
CA PHE A 137 -4.13 1.80 11.54
C PHE A 137 -3.61 0.56 12.28
N ASP A 138 -4.02 -0.63 11.83
CA ASP A 138 -3.55 -1.91 12.38
C ASP A 138 -2.26 -2.34 11.65
N THR A 139 -1.14 -2.39 12.38
CA THR A 139 0.16 -2.73 11.81
C THR A 139 0.30 -4.22 11.47
N LYS A 140 -0.67 -5.08 11.82
CA LYS A 140 -0.67 -6.50 11.45
C LYS A 140 -0.74 -6.76 9.95
N CYS A 141 -1.10 -5.74 9.15
CA CYS A 141 -0.99 -5.86 7.69
C CYS A 141 0.45 -6.11 7.21
N PHE A 142 1.46 -5.84 8.04
CA PHE A 142 2.87 -6.09 7.77
C PHE A 142 3.31 -7.45 8.30
N GLY A 143 3.83 -8.29 7.40
CA GLY A 143 4.36 -9.62 7.71
C GLY A 143 5.86 -9.63 8.02
N GLN A 144 6.54 -10.68 7.56
CA GLN A 144 7.98 -10.90 7.80
C GLN A 144 8.82 -10.36 6.64
N ASN A 145 10.11 -10.11 6.89
CA ASN A 145 11.13 -9.67 5.93
C ASN A 145 10.66 -8.53 5.02
N LEU A 146 9.94 -7.59 5.61
CA LEU A 146 9.40 -6.42 4.94
C LEU A 146 10.39 -5.27 5.09
N GLN A 147 10.81 -4.65 3.99
CA GLN A 147 11.55 -3.39 4.05
C GLN A 147 10.73 -2.30 3.39
N ILE A 148 10.47 -1.19 4.09
CA ILE A 148 9.78 -0.02 3.53
C ILE A 148 10.61 1.21 3.85
N ASN A 149 11.04 1.95 2.84
CA ASN A 149 11.81 3.18 3.09
C ASN A 149 10.90 4.29 3.66
N GLU A 150 9.72 4.50 3.08
CA GLU A 150 8.77 5.50 3.57
C GLU A 150 7.34 4.96 3.68
N ILE A 151 6.73 5.10 4.86
CA ILE A 151 5.27 4.98 5.02
C ILE A 151 4.69 6.38 5.16
N ILE A 152 3.70 6.71 4.33
CA ILE A 152 3.07 8.02 4.29
C ILE A 152 1.57 7.90 4.55
N PHE A 153 1.07 8.60 5.56
CA PHE A 153 -0.36 8.85 5.74
C PHE A 153 -0.64 10.29 5.38
N GLN A 154 -1.45 10.53 4.35
CA GLN A 154 -1.72 11.87 3.85
C GLN A 154 -3.22 12.12 3.76
N GLN A 155 -3.70 13.24 4.33
CA GLN A 155 -5.11 13.67 4.29
C GLN A 155 -6.09 12.55 4.70
N SER A 156 -5.62 11.61 5.53
CA SER A 156 -6.38 10.46 5.99
C SER A 156 -6.91 10.76 7.38
N ASN A 157 -8.06 10.19 7.76
CA ASN A 157 -8.66 10.37 9.08
C ASN A 157 -8.04 9.39 10.10
N LEU A 158 -6.70 9.34 10.12
CA LEU A 158 -5.90 8.48 10.98
C LEU A 158 -5.79 9.11 12.37
N GLU A 159 -6.48 8.53 13.36
CA GLU A 159 -6.48 9.02 14.73
C GLU A 159 -5.40 8.38 15.62
N GLY A 160 -4.82 7.24 15.21
CA GLY A 160 -3.78 6.52 15.95
C GLY A 160 -3.37 5.21 15.27
N PHE A 161 -2.61 4.37 15.96
CA PHE A 161 -2.24 3.02 15.51
C PHE A 161 -2.63 1.99 16.56
N THR A 162 -2.93 0.76 16.14
CA THR A 162 -3.22 -0.36 17.04
C THR A 162 -2.41 -1.60 16.70
N SER A 163 -2.22 -2.44 17.72
CA SER A 163 -2.01 -3.86 17.54
C SER A 163 -2.84 -4.58 18.60
N THR A 164 -3.77 -5.44 18.18
CA THR A 164 -4.77 -6.07 19.07
C THR A 164 -4.22 -7.20 19.96
N SER A 165 -2.89 -7.36 20.04
CA SER A 165 -2.25 -8.44 20.79
C SER A 165 -1.18 -7.87 21.71
N ASN A 166 -1.29 -8.14 23.02
CA ASN A 166 -0.30 -7.86 24.07
C ASN A 166 1.06 -8.57 23.88
N VAL A 167 1.36 -9.06 22.68
CA VAL A 167 2.66 -9.61 22.30
C VAL A 167 3.35 -8.51 21.51
N TYR A 168 4.34 -7.90 22.18
CA TYR A 168 5.33 -6.98 21.63
C TYR A 168 5.62 -7.29 20.16
N TYR A 169 5.52 -6.26 19.32
CA TYR A 169 6.06 -6.15 17.97
C TYR A 169 7.18 -7.16 17.67
N SER A 170 6.83 -8.37 17.24
CA SER A 170 7.82 -9.29 16.67
C SER A 170 7.99 -8.97 15.18
N LEU A 171 8.22 -7.68 14.90
CA LEU A 171 8.75 -7.17 13.65
C LEU A 171 10.28 -7.37 13.62
N GLN A 172 10.79 -8.54 14.03
CA GLN A 172 12.24 -8.79 14.04
C GLN A 172 12.87 -8.66 12.65
N THR A 173 12.05 -8.70 11.60
CA THR A 173 12.47 -8.64 10.20
C THR A 173 11.76 -7.55 9.40
N THR A 174 10.98 -6.66 10.03
CA THR A 174 10.39 -5.52 9.32
C THR A 174 11.21 -4.26 9.57
N ASN A 175 11.78 -3.71 8.50
CA ASN A 175 12.58 -2.50 8.51
C ASN A 175 11.78 -1.36 7.89
N ILE A 176 11.34 -0.40 8.70
CA ILE A 176 10.64 0.80 8.23
C ILE A 176 11.50 2.01 8.56
N LEU A 177 12.08 2.65 7.53
CA LEU A 177 13.07 3.71 7.73
C LEU A 177 12.42 5.04 8.14
N SER A 178 11.30 5.41 7.51
CA SER A 178 10.62 6.69 7.76
C SER A 178 9.11 6.54 7.85
N LEU A 179 8.51 7.24 8.82
CA LEU A 179 7.06 7.41 8.95
C LEU A 179 6.74 8.90 8.77
N ILE A 180 5.90 9.20 7.78
CA ILE A 180 5.47 10.55 7.43
C ILE A 180 3.95 10.63 7.60
N ILE A 181 3.48 11.61 8.36
CA ILE A 181 2.04 11.86 8.57
C ILE A 181 1.74 13.32 8.20
N GLU A 182 0.93 13.53 7.17
CA GLU A 182 0.63 14.85 6.60
C GLU A 182 -0.89 15.10 6.60
N ASP A 183 -1.32 16.24 7.13
CA ASP A 183 -2.73 16.67 7.11
C ASP A 183 -3.73 15.64 7.70
N CYS A 184 -3.28 14.81 8.64
CA CYS A 184 -4.13 13.84 9.35
C CYS A 184 -4.52 14.35 10.75
N PRO A 185 -5.77 14.16 11.20
CA PRO A 185 -6.17 14.48 12.58
C PRO A 185 -5.65 13.39 13.52
N LEU A 186 -4.68 13.70 14.40
CA LEU A 186 -4.05 12.73 15.32
C LEU A 186 -4.46 12.93 16.80
N PRO A 187 -5.75 12.99 17.17
CA PRO A 187 -6.16 13.31 18.54
C PRO A 187 -5.79 12.23 19.56
N ASN A 188 -5.56 10.99 19.13
CA ASN A 188 -5.28 9.87 20.02
C ASN A 188 -3.81 9.42 19.99
N LEU A 189 -2.89 10.19 19.38
CA LEU A 189 -1.48 9.83 19.36
C LEU A 189 -0.91 9.88 20.79
N LYS A 190 -0.53 8.72 21.32
CA LYS A 190 0.17 8.54 22.59
C LYS A 190 1.52 7.91 22.32
N SER A 191 2.51 8.14 23.17
CA SER A 191 3.83 7.51 23.03
C SER A 191 3.76 5.98 22.96
N THR A 192 2.73 5.37 23.54
CA THR A 192 2.49 3.92 23.57
C THR A 192 1.77 3.35 22.36
N ASN A 193 1.23 4.20 21.48
CA ASN A 193 0.51 3.77 20.28
C ASN A 193 1.11 4.32 18.98
N LEU A 194 2.31 4.90 19.05
CA LEU A 194 3.16 4.98 17.87
C LEU A 194 3.58 3.55 17.50
N PRO A 195 3.60 3.20 16.21
CA PRO A 195 4.10 1.92 15.80
C PRO A 195 5.56 1.83 16.21
N ILE A 196 5.88 0.92 17.12
CA ILE A 196 7.27 0.63 17.50
C ILE A 196 7.84 -0.23 16.38
N PHE A 197 8.32 0.40 15.33
CA PHE A 197 9.18 -0.25 14.35
C PHE A 197 10.53 -0.50 15.04
N MET A 198 10.61 -1.65 15.73
CA MET A 198 11.79 -2.05 16.49
C MET A 198 13.04 -1.85 15.63
N ASN A 199 13.97 -1.03 16.11
CA ASN A 199 15.34 -0.85 15.60
C ASN A 199 15.55 -0.13 14.25
N THR A 200 14.53 0.47 13.62
CA THR A 200 14.72 0.99 12.24
C THR A 200 14.09 2.34 11.89
N LEU A 201 13.21 2.90 12.72
CA LEU A 201 12.65 4.22 12.44
C LEU A 201 13.73 5.30 12.63
N ASN A 202 14.38 5.67 11.53
CA ASN A 202 15.39 6.74 11.50
C ASN A 202 14.74 8.12 11.51
N LYS A 203 13.50 8.24 11.01
CA LYS A 203 12.81 9.53 10.86
C LYS A 203 11.30 9.42 11.10
N LEU A 204 10.81 10.20 12.06
CA LEU A 204 9.38 10.51 12.22
C LEU A 204 9.14 11.95 11.76
N HIS A 205 8.26 12.14 10.77
CA HIS A 205 7.86 13.47 10.30
C HIS A 205 6.34 13.61 10.40
N ILE A 206 5.87 14.51 11.27
CA ILE A 206 4.44 14.82 11.39
C ILE A 206 4.22 16.27 10.97
N LYS A 207 3.57 16.45 9.83
CA LYS A 207 3.09 17.72 9.30
C LYS A 207 1.57 17.74 9.35
N SER A 208 1.02 17.75 10.57
CA SER A 208 -0.43 17.81 10.79
C SER A 208 -0.84 19.23 11.18
N THR A 209 -1.92 19.71 10.56
CA THR A 209 -2.50 21.03 10.83
C THR A 209 -3.25 21.09 12.16
N ASN A 210 -3.54 19.94 12.79
CA ASN A 210 -4.38 19.81 14.00
C ASN A 210 -3.71 19.01 15.12
N LEU A 211 -2.39 19.12 15.30
CA LEU A 211 -1.74 18.61 16.51
C LEU A 211 -2.20 19.46 17.70
N ILE A 212 -3.15 18.93 18.47
CA ILE A 212 -3.45 19.47 19.80
C ILE A 212 -2.20 19.20 20.64
N HIS A 213 -1.51 20.28 21.02
CA HIS A 213 -0.35 20.26 21.92
C HIS A 213 -0.64 19.31 23.09
N ILE A 214 0.04 18.16 23.14
CA ILE A 214 0.04 17.34 24.36
C ILE A 214 0.93 18.12 25.34
N ALA A 215 0.29 18.87 26.23
CA ALA A 215 0.94 19.46 27.40
C ALA A 215 1.50 18.31 28.28
N PRO A 216 2.63 18.53 28.97
CA PRO A 216 3.45 17.49 29.59
C PRO A 216 2.72 16.57 30.57
#